data_AF-A0A7S1NA18-F1
#
_entry.id   AF-A0A7S1NA18-F1
#
_cell.length_a   1.000
_cell.length_b   1.000
_cell.length_c   1.000
_cell.angle_alpha   90.00
_cell.angle_beta   90.00
_cell.angle_gamma   90.00
#
_symmetry.space_group_name_H-M   'P 1'
#
loop_
_entity.id
_entity.type
_entity.pdbx_description
1 polymer ?
#
loop_
_entity_poly.entity_id
_entity_poly.type
_entity_poly.pdbx_seq_one_letter_code
_entity_poly.pdbx_strand_id
1 'polypeptide(L)'
;MAAEDASMMEKKLRLLETDRKAYFENSQQQLKANKEMVKNLRKENKELKQSLGALSKSIGGVNDQAIQDNEIAKLDEKIIKLRKRYDDSKQTAESKKMELTRMKEKLKDLEKESAPILTDESPLTRKIRMLENRLDKSMIKYNEAQSIRKTYEQIVKRLKEERIGFDNQLAAIERTLKAKDHDYQELLNMSHDANHAKEIAKAELAQFRAAYEEERRQKDKELTERKQYVQSRIDQTQKLEKREKLRRTQELESLQRAEEEKQKAGGNQFDQSITQQRSEEEQEKLNQYEEAFRKIKEATGVSDVQEVIQKFITQEDTHRSLVEMTKEAETKIDQLNAEKNELKSKVEELKYSGSGQLGSRRIVDEFETHLTEAQHQCDKNRQKYERVAKIVINVKAGIEHLYDKLSIFKSDMQQMSMSDETVVDILKQCESKLMLLMEEAMPPGGASAGLEDLGMSNMELPPNNRRIKLPTSEDEGDEELEDEEEEEEDVLDRETVKKLASIAVARETKKLKKRKGKGKE
;
A
#
# COMPACT_ATOMS: atom_id res chain seq x y z
N MET A 1 -194.21 71.73 104.00
CA MET A 1 -192.90 72.42 104.09
C MET A 1 -191.95 71.72 105.08
N ALA A 2 -191.84 70.38 105.08
CA ALA A 2 -190.88 69.67 105.97
C ALA A 2 -190.44 68.26 105.48
N ALA A 3 -190.86 67.80 104.30
CA ALA A 3 -190.55 66.44 103.81
C ALA A 3 -189.62 66.39 102.59
N GLU A 4 -189.42 67.50 101.87
CA GLU A 4 -188.59 67.52 100.65
C GLU A 4 -187.10 67.82 100.93
N ASP A 5 -186.76 68.47 102.06
CA ASP A 5 -185.38 68.83 102.36
C ASP A 5 -184.51 67.65 102.88
N ALA A 6 -185.12 66.61 103.46
CA ALA A 6 -184.38 65.44 103.96
C ALA A 6 -183.85 64.53 102.83
N SER A 7 -184.61 64.37 101.74
CA SER A 7 -184.20 63.55 100.59
C SER A 7 -183.05 64.17 99.79
N MET A 8 -182.93 65.51 99.83
CA MET A 8 -181.85 66.24 99.18
C MET A 8 -180.48 66.03 99.86
N MET A 9 -180.44 65.82 101.18
CA MET A 9 -179.18 65.56 101.89
C MET A 9 -178.65 64.14 101.68
N GLU A 10 -179.51 63.10 101.73
CA GLU A 10 -179.07 61.71 101.59
C GLU A 10 -178.48 61.42 100.19
N LYS A 11 -179.09 61.94 99.12
CA LYS A 11 -178.55 61.79 97.76
C LYS A 11 -177.21 62.48 97.58
N LYS A 12 -176.97 63.62 98.23
CA LYS A 12 -175.72 64.38 98.14
C LYS A 12 -174.58 63.70 98.91
N LEU A 13 -174.87 63.08 100.05
CA LEU A 13 -173.90 62.29 100.82
C LEU A 13 -173.48 61.02 100.06
N ARG A 14 -174.43 60.31 99.44
CA ARG A 14 -174.13 59.09 98.67
C ARG A 14 -173.26 59.37 97.44
N LEU A 15 -173.46 60.51 96.78
CA LEU A 15 -172.64 60.93 95.63
C LEU A 15 -171.18 61.26 96.05
N LEU A 16 -171.01 61.93 97.20
CA LEU A 16 -169.69 62.24 97.76
C LEU A 16 -168.93 60.99 98.22
N GLU A 17 -169.63 59.96 98.71
CA GLU A 17 -169.00 58.68 99.04
C GLU A 17 -168.54 57.91 97.79
N THR A 18 -169.33 57.94 96.70
CA THR A 18 -168.90 57.36 95.42
C THR A 18 -167.71 58.10 94.82
N ASP A 19 -167.69 59.43 94.86
CA ASP A 19 -166.56 60.21 94.38
C ASP A 19 -165.29 59.96 95.21
N ARG A 20 -165.41 59.93 96.54
CA ARG A 20 -164.27 59.60 97.43
C ARG A 20 -163.73 58.20 97.14
N LYS A 21 -164.59 57.22 96.85
CA LYS A 21 -164.17 55.86 96.50
C LYS A 21 -163.47 55.82 95.14
N ALA A 22 -164.00 56.52 94.14
CA ALA A 22 -163.36 56.63 92.82
C ALA A 22 -161.98 57.31 92.87
N TYR A 23 -161.82 58.38 93.66
CA TYR A 23 -160.52 59.03 93.87
C TYR A 23 -159.51 58.12 94.56
N PHE A 24 -159.95 57.35 95.57
CA PHE A 24 -159.07 56.41 96.27
C PHE A 24 -158.65 55.23 95.37
N GLU A 25 -159.56 54.69 94.57
CA GLU A 25 -159.27 53.62 93.60
C GLU A 25 -158.32 54.11 92.50
N ASN A 26 -158.52 55.32 91.95
CA ASN A 26 -157.62 55.89 90.95
C ASN A 26 -156.22 56.17 91.52
N SER A 27 -156.14 56.69 92.76
CA SER A 27 -154.86 56.89 93.44
C SER A 27 -154.11 55.57 93.69
N GLN A 28 -154.82 54.50 94.09
CA GLN A 28 -154.21 53.17 94.24
C GLN A 28 -153.74 52.58 92.91
N GLN A 29 -154.49 52.77 91.82
CA GLN A 29 -154.07 52.34 90.48
C GLN A 29 -152.81 53.09 90.02
N GLN A 30 -152.73 54.41 90.22
CA GLN A 30 -151.53 55.18 89.93
C GLN A 30 -150.33 54.72 90.79
N LEU A 31 -150.55 54.39 92.07
CA LEU A 31 -149.47 53.90 92.93
C LEU A 31 -148.94 52.53 92.48
N LYS A 32 -149.82 51.64 92.00
CA LYS A 32 -149.43 50.35 91.41
C LYS A 32 -148.68 50.55 90.09
N ALA A 33 -149.17 51.41 89.20
CA ALA A 33 -148.50 51.74 87.94
C ALA A 33 -147.09 52.32 88.18
N ASN A 34 -146.95 53.24 89.14
CA ASN A 34 -145.66 53.81 89.51
C ASN A 34 -144.71 52.75 90.10
N LYS A 35 -145.21 51.80 90.91
CA LYS A 35 -144.38 50.68 91.41
C LYS A 35 -143.89 49.76 90.30
N GLU A 36 -144.72 49.47 89.29
CA GLU A 36 -144.29 48.68 88.13
C GLU A 36 -143.26 49.42 87.27
N MET A 37 -143.45 50.73 87.04
CA MET A 37 -142.49 51.56 86.31
C MET A 37 -141.10 51.55 86.95
N VAL A 38 -141.03 51.70 88.28
CA VAL A 38 -139.75 51.64 89.03
C VAL A 38 -139.10 50.25 88.92
N LYS A 39 -139.90 49.18 88.90
CA LYS A 39 -139.39 47.80 88.73
C LYS A 39 -138.80 47.59 87.34
N ASN A 40 -139.44 48.13 86.29
CA ASN A 40 -138.95 48.08 84.92
C ASN A 40 -137.65 48.87 84.77
N LEU A 41 -137.59 50.10 85.27
CA LEU A 41 -136.37 50.92 85.25
C LEU A 41 -135.19 50.25 85.96
N ARG A 42 -135.42 49.50 87.05
CA ARG A 42 -134.36 48.74 87.74
C ARG A 42 -133.86 47.54 86.93
N LYS A 43 -134.73 46.86 86.17
CA LYS A 43 -134.30 45.80 85.24
C LYS A 43 -133.44 46.36 84.13
N GLU A 44 -133.89 47.45 83.51
CA GLU A 44 -133.19 48.12 82.42
C GLU A 44 -131.81 48.64 82.87
N ASN A 45 -131.70 49.20 84.08
CA ASN A 45 -130.41 49.59 84.65
C ASN A 45 -129.47 48.40 84.91
N LYS A 46 -130.03 47.23 85.29
CA LYS A 46 -129.23 46.02 85.49
C LYS A 46 -128.71 45.47 84.16
N GLU A 47 -129.55 45.48 83.12
CA GLU A 47 -129.17 45.09 81.76
C GLU A 47 -128.11 46.04 81.19
N LEU A 48 -128.25 47.36 81.37
CA LEU A 48 -127.24 48.35 80.96
C LEU A 48 -125.90 48.19 81.69
N LYS A 49 -125.91 47.85 82.98
CA LYS A 49 -124.66 47.53 83.70
C LYS A 49 -124.01 46.24 83.21
N GLN A 50 -124.81 45.23 82.84
CA GLN A 50 -124.28 44.01 82.26
C GLN A 50 -123.68 44.23 80.87
N SER A 51 -124.32 45.05 80.03
CA SER A 51 -123.79 45.40 78.71
C SER A 51 -122.54 46.28 78.81
N LEU A 52 -122.46 47.24 79.74
CA LEU A 52 -121.23 47.99 80.04
C LEU A 52 -120.10 47.10 80.56
N GLY A 53 -120.42 46.11 81.40
CA GLY A 53 -119.45 45.11 81.87
C GLY A 53 -118.89 44.26 80.73
N ALA A 54 -119.73 43.84 79.80
CA ALA A 54 -119.32 43.11 78.60
C ALA A 54 -118.46 43.97 77.65
N LEU A 55 -118.84 45.24 77.45
CA LEU A 55 -118.10 46.15 76.59
C LEU A 55 -116.73 46.53 77.18
N SER A 56 -116.62 46.74 78.49
CA SER A 56 -115.32 47.02 79.12
C SER A 56 -114.35 45.82 79.06
N LYS A 57 -114.86 44.57 79.09
CA LYS A 57 -114.05 43.38 78.87
C LYS A 57 -113.62 43.21 77.41
N SER A 58 -114.38 43.73 76.45
CA SER A 58 -114.02 43.74 75.03
C SER A 58 -113.09 44.89 74.64
N ILE A 59 -113.01 45.95 75.45
CA ILE A 59 -112.08 47.10 75.27
C ILE A 59 -110.70 46.83 75.92
N GLY A 60 -110.42 45.58 76.32
CA GLY A 60 -109.09 45.12 76.74
C GLY A 60 -108.11 44.82 75.60
N GLY A 61 -108.36 45.33 74.39
CA GLY A 61 -107.59 45.05 73.15
C GLY A 61 -106.51 46.08 72.83
N VAL A 62 -105.69 46.51 73.80
CA VAL A 62 -104.58 47.46 73.57
C VAL A 62 -103.22 46.74 73.47
N ASN A 63 -103.21 45.42 73.28
CA ASN A 63 -101.96 44.62 73.22
C ASN A 63 -101.73 43.87 71.90
N ASP A 64 -102.67 43.93 70.93
CA ASP A 64 -102.49 43.29 69.62
C ASP A 64 -101.51 44.04 68.71
N GLN A 65 -101.45 45.38 68.82
CA GLN A 65 -100.52 46.20 68.01
C GLN A 65 -99.06 45.91 68.36
N ALA A 66 -98.73 45.80 69.65
CA ALA A 66 -97.37 45.52 70.11
C ALA A 66 -96.91 44.08 69.80
N ILE A 67 -97.84 43.13 69.70
CA ILE A 67 -97.55 41.75 69.30
C ILE A 67 -97.33 41.69 67.78
N GLN A 68 -98.19 42.37 66.99
CA GLN A 68 -98.04 42.48 65.54
C GLN A 68 -96.74 43.21 65.15
N ASP A 69 -96.39 44.32 65.81
CA ASP A 69 -95.16 45.07 65.54
C ASP A 69 -93.90 44.23 65.86
N ASN A 70 -93.93 43.43 66.93
CA ASN A 70 -92.85 42.49 67.24
C ASN A 70 -92.74 41.33 66.24
N GLU A 71 -93.86 40.88 65.67
CA GLU A 71 -93.87 39.84 64.65
C GLU A 71 -93.40 40.37 63.29
N ILE A 72 -93.80 41.60 62.93
CA ILE A 72 -93.31 42.34 61.76
C ILE A 72 -91.80 42.56 61.88
N ALA A 73 -91.29 43.01 63.03
CA ALA A 73 -89.85 43.19 63.24
C ALA A 73 -89.05 41.88 63.08
N LYS A 74 -89.60 40.75 63.54
CA LYS A 74 -88.98 39.41 63.34
C LYS A 74 -89.04 38.95 61.89
N LEU A 75 -90.10 39.28 61.15
CA LEU A 75 -90.22 38.99 59.73
C LEU A 75 -89.24 39.86 58.92
N ASP A 76 -89.10 41.14 59.25
CA ASP A 76 -88.12 42.04 58.65
C ASP A 76 -86.69 41.56 58.91
N GLU A 77 -86.37 41.12 60.12
CA GLU A 77 -85.06 40.52 60.43
C GLU A 77 -84.81 39.24 59.60
N LYS A 78 -85.84 38.41 59.40
CA LYS A 78 -85.76 37.24 58.52
C LYS A 78 -85.58 37.62 57.06
N ILE A 79 -86.28 38.66 56.57
CA ILE A 79 -86.15 39.17 55.20
C ILE A 79 -84.74 39.73 54.98
N ILE A 80 -84.20 40.50 55.92
CA ILE A 80 -82.83 41.02 55.86
C ILE A 80 -81.83 39.87 55.83
N LYS A 81 -81.99 38.86 56.69
CA LYS A 81 -81.13 37.65 56.69
C LYS A 81 -81.23 36.88 55.37
N LEU A 82 -82.42 36.74 54.80
CA LEU A 82 -82.64 36.07 53.52
C LEU A 82 -82.06 36.86 52.35
N ARG A 83 -82.20 38.20 52.34
CA ARG A 83 -81.57 39.08 51.36
C ARG A 83 -80.05 38.99 51.43
N LYS A 84 -79.47 39.07 52.64
CA LYS A 84 -78.03 38.90 52.82
C LYS A 84 -77.55 37.54 52.31
N ARG A 85 -78.25 36.45 52.64
CA ARG A 85 -77.93 35.11 52.10
C ARG A 85 -78.08 35.04 50.58
N TYR A 86 -79.07 35.71 50.01
CA TYR A 86 -79.25 35.79 48.56
C TYR A 86 -78.11 36.57 47.91
N ASP A 87 -77.73 37.72 48.46
CA ASP A 87 -76.62 38.54 47.97
C ASP A 87 -75.28 37.80 48.08
N ASP A 88 -75.03 37.12 49.20
CA ASP A 88 -73.85 36.26 49.39
C ASP A 88 -73.84 35.10 48.37
N SER A 89 -74.99 34.44 48.16
CA SER A 89 -75.15 33.36 47.17
C SER A 89 -74.97 33.87 45.73
N LYS A 90 -75.47 35.07 45.43
CA LYS A 90 -75.32 35.73 44.13
C LYS A 90 -73.85 36.10 43.89
N GLN A 91 -73.17 36.69 44.87
CA GLN A 91 -71.76 37.04 44.77
C GLN A 91 -70.88 35.80 44.58
N THR A 92 -71.16 34.71 45.31
CA THR A 92 -70.43 33.45 45.14
C THR A 92 -70.71 32.80 43.78
N ALA A 93 -71.94 32.88 43.26
CA ALA A 93 -72.28 32.42 41.92
C ALA A 93 -71.58 33.26 40.82
N GLU A 94 -71.55 34.58 40.96
CA GLU A 94 -70.83 35.47 40.04
C GLU A 94 -69.32 35.23 40.07
N SER A 95 -68.74 35.05 41.26
CA SER A 95 -67.31 34.74 41.43
C SER A 95 -66.96 33.41 40.75
N LYS A 96 -67.76 32.36 40.99
CA LYS A 96 -67.57 31.05 40.33
C LYS A 96 -67.76 31.13 38.82
N LYS A 97 -68.68 31.97 38.32
CA LYS A 97 -68.87 32.18 36.89
C LYS A 97 -67.64 32.85 36.26
N MET A 98 -67.06 33.84 36.93
CA MET A 98 -65.80 34.47 36.50
C MET A 98 -64.61 33.50 36.54
N GLU A 99 -64.53 32.64 37.56
CA GLU A 99 -63.51 31.59 37.61
C GLU A 99 -63.68 30.58 36.48
N LEU A 100 -64.92 30.19 36.18
CA LEU A 100 -65.22 29.26 35.09
C LEU A 100 -64.88 29.85 33.73
N THR A 101 -65.15 31.14 33.49
CA THR A 101 -64.71 31.81 32.26
C THR A 101 -63.19 31.87 32.17
N ARG A 102 -62.50 32.22 33.27
CA ARG A 102 -61.03 32.23 33.32
C ARG A 102 -60.43 30.85 33.07
N MET A 103 -61.01 29.80 33.64
CA MET A 103 -60.55 28.42 33.40
C MET A 103 -60.83 27.97 31.96
N LYS A 104 -61.94 28.37 31.35
CA LYS A 104 -62.22 28.12 29.93
C LYS A 104 -61.23 28.84 29.01
N GLU A 105 -60.86 30.08 29.32
CA GLU A 105 -59.84 30.81 28.56
C GLU A 105 -58.48 30.11 28.66
N LYS A 106 -58.06 29.72 29.86
CA LYS A 106 -56.84 28.94 30.07
C LYS A 106 -56.86 27.59 29.34
N LEU A 107 -58.00 26.89 29.35
CA LEU A 107 -58.16 25.62 28.64
C LEU A 107 -58.03 25.85 27.13
N LYS A 108 -58.64 26.91 26.60
CA LYS A 108 -58.52 27.29 25.18
C LYS A 108 -57.10 27.68 24.79
N ASP A 109 -56.34 28.30 25.69
CA ASP A 109 -54.94 28.64 25.43
C ASP A 109 -54.05 27.40 25.49
N LEU A 110 -54.28 26.49 26.45
CA LEU A 110 -53.62 25.18 26.50
C LEU A 110 -53.97 24.30 25.29
N GLU A 111 -55.20 24.36 24.76
CA GLU A 111 -55.59 23.66 23.54
C GLU A 111 -54.84 24.19 22.31
N LYS A 112 -54.57 25.50 22.25
CA LYS A 112 -53.73 26.09 21.19
C LYS A 112 -52.27 25.69 21.34
N GLU A 113 -51.76 25.63 22.57
CA GLU A 113 -50.38 25.20 22.86
C GLU A 113 -50.19 23.69 22.66
N SER A 114 -51.23 22.89 22.91
CA SER A 114 -51.25 21.44 22.69
C SER A 114 -51.48 21.06 21.23
N ALA A 115 -51.79 22.02 20.34
CA ALA A 115 -51.86 21.74 18.92
C ALA A 115 -50.49 21.27 18.43
N PRO A 116 -50.40 20.15 17.70
CA PRO A 116 -49.12 19.58 17.30
C PRO A 116 -48.32 20.59 16.47
N ILE A 117 -47.14 20.95 16.96
CA ILE A 117 -46.19 21.92 16.37
C ILE A 117 -45.77 21.50 14.95
N LEU A 118 -45.88 20.21 14.63
CA LEU A 118 -45.54 19.63 13.34
C LEU A 118 -46.75 18.92 12.74
N THR A 119 -47.62 19.67 12.08
CA THR A 119 -48.62 19.07 11.19
C THR A 119 -47.90 18.47 9.97
N ASP A 120 -48.43 17.39 9.40
CA ASP A 120 -47.84 16.71 8.22
C ASP A 120 -47.64 17.63 7.01
N GLU A 121 -48.35 18.76 6.96
CA GLU A 121 -48.25 19.78 5.92
C GLU A 121 -47.32 20.94 6.25
N SER A 122 -46.66 20.93 7.42
CA SER A 122 -45.70 21.97 7.81
C SER A 122 -44.61 22.12 6.73
N PRO A 123 -44.24 23.35 6.36
CA PRO A 123 -43.18 23.59 5.38
C PRO A 123 -41.85 22.93 5.79
N LEU A 124 -41.63 22.76 7.10
CA LEU A 124 -40.46 22.06 7.63
C LEU A 124 -40.52 20.56 7.31
N THR A 125 -41.66 19.90 7.52
CA THR A 125 -41.86 18.46 7.21
C THR A 125 -41.67 18.19 5.71
N ARG A 126 -42.19 19.07 4.84
CA ARG A 126 -41.94 18.99 3.40
C ARG A 126 -40.46 19.14 3.05
N LYS A 127 -39.76 20.06 3.71
CA LYS A 127 -38.31 20.26 3.51
C LYS A 127 -37.50 19.05 3.97
N ILE A 128 -37.86 18.44 5.10
CA ILE A 128 -37.25 17.20 5.59
C ILE A 128 -37.43 16.08 4.56
N ARG A 129 -38.66 15.83 4.10
CA ARG A 129 -38.92 14.81 3.06
C ARG A 129 -38.14 15.05 1.77
N MET A 130 -37.98 16.30 1.33
CA MET A 130 -37.18 16.62 0.14
C MET A 130 -35.68 16.35 0.36
N LEU A 131 -35.16 16.66 1.55
CA LEU A 131 -33.76 16.40 1.90
C LEU A 131 -33.49 14.91 2.03
N GLU A 132 -34.39 14.14 2.64
CA GLU A 132 -34.34 12.68 2.71
C GLU A 132 -34.31 12.06 1.31
N ASN A 133 -35.25 12.43 0.44
CA ASN A 133 -35.26 11.96 -0.95
C ASN A 133 -33.97 12.32 -1.73
N ARG A 134 -33.38 13.48 -1.42
CA ARG A 134 -32.11 13.90 -2.05
C ARG A 134 -30.94 13.08 -1.50
N LEU A 135 -30.94 12.78 -0.20
CA LEU A 135 -29.94 11.94 0.45
C LEU A 135 -30.01 10.51 -0.10
N ASP A 136 -31.19 9.93 -0.21
CA ASP A 136 -31.39 8.58 -0.78
C ASP A 136 -30.88 8.50 -2.22
N LYS A 137 -31.21 9.49 -3.06
CA LYS A 137 -30.66 9.58 -4.42
C LYS A 137 -29.14 9.69 -4.43
N SER A 138 -28.55 10.42 -3.49
CA SER A 138 -27.10 10.52 -3.37
C SER A 138 -26.48 9.21 -2.91
N MET A 139 -27.11 8.50 -1.98
CA MET A 139 -26.68 7.17 -1.53
C MET A 139 -26.73 6.13 -2.64
N ILE A 140 -27.80 6.10 -3.43
CA ILE A 140 -27.91 5.20 -4.59
C ILE A 140 -26.76 5.45 -5.57
N LYS A 141 -26.51 6.71 -5.92
CA LYS A 141 -25.39 7.10 -6.80
C LYS A 141 -24.02 6.74 -6.21
N TYR A 142 -23.83 6.93 -4.91
CA TYR A 142 -22.59 6.56 -4.23
C TYR A 142 -22.35 5.05 -4.27
N ASN A 143 -23.38 4.25 -3.97
CA ASN A 143 -23.28 2.79 -4.00
C ASN A 143 -23.03 2.27 -5.43
N GLU A 144 -23.65 2.87 -6.44
CA GLU A 144 -23.40 2.57 -7.86
C GLU A 144 -21.98 2.95 -8.28
N ALA A 145 -21.50 4.14 -7.91
CA ALA A 145 -20.11 4.53 -8.16
C ALA A 145 -19.13 3.59 -7.44
N GLN A 146 -19.45 3.15 -6.23
CA GLN A 146 -18.62 2.22 -5.47
C GLN A 146 -18.59 0.82 -6.10
N SER A 147 -19.70 0.33 -6.65
CA SER A 147 -19.73 -0.96 -7.36
C SER A 147 -18.92 -0.89 -8.65
N ILE A 148 -19.04 0.19 -9.43
CA ILE A 148 -18.23 0.45 -10.62
C ILE A 148 -16.74 0.57 -10.25
N ARG A 149 -16.40 1.25 -9.15
CA ARG A 149 -15.02 1.35 -8.66
C ARG A 149 -14.44 -0.03 -8.35
N LYS A 150 -15.21 -0.88 -7.65
CA LYS A 150 -14.81 -2.26 -7.32
C LYS A 150 -14.55 -3.09 -8.58
N THR A 151 -15.39 -2.96 -9.62
CA THR A 151 -15.16 -3.70 -10.88
C THR A 151 -13.92 -3.19 -11.61
N TYR A 152 -13.67 -1.88 -11.66
CA TYR A 152 -12.43 -1.34 -12.21
C TYR A 152 -11.19 -1.77 -11.41
N GLU A 153 -11.25 -1.80 -10.08
CA GLU A 153 -10.17 -2.32 -9.23
C GLU A 153 -9.84 -3.78 -9.56
N GLN A 154 -10.86 -4.62 -9.78
CA GLN A 154 -10.68 -6.01 -10.22
C GLN A 154 -10.04 -6.10 -11.61
N ILE A 155 -10.51 -5.29 -12.56
CA ILE A 155 -9.92 -5.23 -13.92
C ILE A 155 -8.44 -4.82 -13.85
N VAL A 156 -8.11 -3.78 -13.07
CA VAL A 156 -6.73 -3.32 -12.88
C VAL A 156 -5.87 -4.41 -12.23
N LYS A 157 -6.39 -5.10 -11.21
CA LYS A 157 -5.67 -6.21 -10.58
C LYS A 157 -5.36 -7.32 -11.59
N ARG A 158 -6.34 -7.74 -12.37
CA ARG A 158 -6.17 -8.75 -13.41
C ARG A 158 -5.16 -8.30 -14.49
N LEU A 159 -5.24 -7.06 -14.95
CA LEU A 159 -4.29 -6.52 -15.93
C LEU A 159 -2.86 -6.46 -15.38
N LYS A 160 -2.68 -6.17 -14.08
CA LYS A 160 -1.36 -6.21 -13.42
C LYS A 160 -0.82 -7.64 -13.34
N GLU A 161 -1.67 -8.61 -13.01
CA GLU A 161 -1.30 -10.03 -13.01
C GLU A 161 -0.94 -10.52 -14.43
N GLU A 162 -1.72 -10.14 -15.45
CA GLU A 162 -1.45 -10.45 -16.86
C GLU A 162 -0.14 -9.79 -17.34
N ARG A 163 0.16 -8.55 -16.92
CA ARG A 163 1.43 -7.87 -17.22
C ARG A 163 2.64 -8.67 -16.73
N ILE A 164 2.58 -9.19 -15.49
CA ILE A 164 3.64 -10.05 -14.94
C ILE A 164 3.77 -11.34 -15.76
N GLY A 165 2.63 -11.89 -16.21
CA GLY A 165 2.61 -13.03 -17.13
C GLY A 165 3.34 -12.76 -18.45
N PHE A 166 3.12 -11.59 -19.05
CA PHE A 166 3.81 -11.19 -20.28
C PHE A 166 5.31 -10.98 -20.08
N ASP A 167 5.73 -10.35 -18.97
CA ASP A 167 7.16 -10.17 -18.65
C ASP A 167 7.88 -11.54 -18.54
N ASN A 168 7.24 -12.54 -17.94
CA ASN A 168 7.77 -13.91 -17.87
C ASN A 168 7.86 -14.59 -19.24
N GLN A 169 6.85 -14.42 -20.10
CA GLN A 169 6.86 -14.95 -21.47
C GLN A 169 7.95 -14.28 -22.31
N LEU A 170 8.11 -12.95 -22.18
CA LEU A 170 9.17 -12.20 -22.86
C LEU A 170 10.55 -12.68 -22.42
N ALA A 171 10.79 -12.81 -21.11
CA ALA A 171 12.04 -13.32 -20.58
C ALA A 171 12.33 -14.77 -21.02
N ALA A 172 11.30 -15.60 -21.22
CA ALA A 172 11.45 -16.94 -21.78
C ALA A 172 11.86 -16.89 -23.25
N ILE A 173 11.21 -16.06 -24.07
CA ILE A 173 11.53 -15.87 -25.48
C ILE A 173 12.95 -15.31 -25.63
N GLU A 174 13.33 -14.31 -24.84
CA GLU A 174 14.68 -13.74 -24.85
C GLU A 174 15.76 -14.77 -24.50
N ARG A 175 15.51 -15.65 -23.52
CA ARG A 175 16.41 -16.76 -23.21
C ARG A 175 16.55 -17.72 -24.38
N THR A 176 15.44 -18.06 -25.05
CA THR A 176 15.50 -18.92 -26.25
C THR A 176 16.22 -18.25 -27.41
N LEU A 177 16.05 -16.95 -27.60
CA LEU A 177 16.74 -16.17 -28.63
C LEU A 177 18.25 -16.16 -28.38
N LYS A 178 18.69 -15.86 -27.15
CA LYS A 178 20.11 -15.90 -26.78
C LYS A 178 20.73 -17.28 -26.98
N ALA A 179 20.01 -18.35 -26.64
CA ALA A 179 20.48 -19.71 -26.90
C ALA A 179 20.62 -19.98 -28.41
N LYS A 180 19.65 -19.55 -29.22
CA LYS A 180 19.69 -19.69 -30.69
C LYS A 180 20.78 -18.86 -31.34
N ASP A 181 21.05 -17.65 -30.83
CA ASP A 181 22.16 -16.83 -31.28
C ASP A 181 23.51 -17.47 -30.96
N HIS A 182 23.62 -18.12 -29.80
CA HIS A 182 24.81 -18.90 -29.45
C HIS A 182 24.99 -20.11 -30.38
N ASP A 183 23.93 -20.92 -30.57
CA ASP A 183 23.94 -22.04 -31.52
C ASP A 183 24.33 -21.56 -32.94
N TYR A 184 23.84 -20.39 -33.36
CA TYR A 184 24.17 -19.80 -34.66
C TYR A 184 25.65 -19.40 -34.76
N GLN A 185 26.21 -18.79 -33.71
CA GLN A 185 27.63 -18.44 -33.65
C GLN A 185 28.52 -19.69 -33.69
N GLU A 186 28.15 -20.74 -32.97
CA GLU A 186 28.86 -22.02 -33.03
C GLU A 186 28.82 -22.61 -34.44
N LEU A 187 27.64 -22.63 -35.07
CA LEU A 187 27.50 -23.12 -36.44
C LEU A 187 28.30 -22.29 -37.46
N LEU A 188 28.37 -20.97 -37.26
CA LEU A 188 29.18 -20.08 -38.08
C LEU A 188 30.67 -20.41 -37.95
N ASN A 189 31.16 -20.62 -36.74
CA ASN A 189 32.55 -21.02 -36.49
C ASN A 189 32.85 -22.38 -37.14
N MET A 190 31.96 -23.37 -36.97
CA MET A 190 32.09 -24.67 -37.64
C MET A 190 32.10 -24.54 -39.17
N SER A 191 31.32 -23.62 -39.73
CA SER A 191 31.31 -23.33 -41.17
C SER A 191 32.64 -22.70 -41.62
N HIS A 192 33.21 -21.79 -40.84
CA HIS A 192 34.53 -21.25 -41.11
C HIS A 192 35.61 -22.33 -41.09
N ASP A 193 35.60 -23.20 -40.08
CA ASP A 193 36.55 -24.32 -39.96
C ASP A 193 36.40 -25.30 -41.13
N ALA A 194 35.16 -25.65 -41.49
CA ALA A 194 34.89 -26.54 -42.62
C ALA A 194 35.34 -25.93 -43.96
N ASN A 195 35.12 -24.62 -44.16
CA ASN A 195 35.61 -23.91 -45.34
C ASN A 195 37.13 -23.84 -45.36
N HIS A 196 37.77 -23.60 -44.22
CA HIS A 196 39.23 -23.59 -44.12
C HIS A 196 39.83 -24.95 -44.45
N ALA A 197 39.29 -26.03 -43.87
CA ALA A 197 39.70 -27.40 -44.17
C ALA A 197 39.53 -27.75 -45.66
N LYS A 198 38.42 -27.30 -46.27
CA LYS A 198 38.18 -27.46 -47.71
C LYS A 198 39.21 -26.70 -48.57
N GLU A 199 39.55 -25.47 -48.22
CA GLU A 199 40.55 -24.69 -48.96
C GLU A 199 41.96 -25.27 -48.79
N ILE A 200 42.31 -25.78 -47.61
CA ILE A 200 43.56 -26.53 -47.40
C ILE A 200 43.58 -27.76 -48.30
N ALA A 201 42.54 -28.60 -48.27
CA ALA A 201 42.48 -29.82 -49.08
C ALA A 201 42.54 -29.52 -50.59
N LYS A 202 41.93 -28.43 -51.05
CA LYS A 202 42.05 -27.97 -52.44
C LYS A 202 43.45 -27.50 -52.78
N ALA A 203 44.10 -26.75 -51.88
CA ALA A 203 45.46 -26.28 -52.07
C ALA A 203 46.45 -27.44 -52.14
N GLU A 204 46.34 -28.40 -51.22
CA GLU A 204 47.12 -29.64 -51.25
C GLU A 204 46.89 -30.41 -52.55
N LEU A 205 45.63 -30.60 -52.96
CA LEU A 205 45.30 -31.28 -54.21
C LEU A 205 45.87 -30.55 -55.43
N ALA A 206 45.86 -29.21 -55.43
CA ALA A 206 46.49 -28.41 -56.49
C ALA A 206 48.01 -28.57 -56.51
N GLN A 207 48.67 -28.58 -55.36
CA GLN A 207 50.10 -28.85 -55.23
C GLN A 207 50.46 -30.26 -55.72
N PHE A 208 49.68 -31.28 -55.32
CA PHE A 208 49.87 -32.65 -55.80
C PHE A 208 49.68 -32.77 -57.31
N ARG A 209 48.68 -32.10 -57.88
CA ARG A 209 48.49 -32.05 -59.35
C ARG A 209 49.67 -31.40 -60.05
N ALA A 210 50.14 -30.25 -59.56
CA ALA A 210 51.29 -29.56 -60.14
C ALA A 210 52.57 -30.42 -60.07
N ALA A 211 52.83 -31.07 -58.93
CA ALA A 211 53.95 -31.99 -58.77
C ALA A 211 53.86 -33.18 -59.74
N TYR A 212 52.67 -33.78 -59.88
CA TYR A 212 52.43 -34.87 -60.82
C TYR A 212 52.62 -34.45 -62.29
N GLU A 213 52.12 -33.27 -62.66
CA GLU A 213 52.31 -32.72 -64.00
C GLU A 213 53.79 -32.45 -64.32
N GLU A 214 54.55 -31.96 -63.34
CA GLU A 214 55.99 -31.73 -63.52
C GLU A 214 56.77 -33.05 -63.60
N GLU A 215 56.45 -34.05 -62.78
CA GLU A 215 57.04 -35.39 -62.90
C GLU A 215 56.72 -36.02 -64.26
N ARG A 216 55.48 -35.89 -64.73
CA ARG A 216 55.09 -36.34 -66.07
C ARG A 216 55.87 -35.60 -67.15
N ARG A 217 56.01 -34.27 -67.04
CA ARG A 217 56.79 -33.45 -67.98
C ARG A 217 58.27 -33.87 -67.98
N GLN A 218 58.84 -34.19 -66.82
CA GLN A 218 60.21 -34.71 -66.70
C GLN A 218 60.34 -36.07 -67.39
N LYS A 219 59.43 -37.01 -67.12
CA LYS A 219 59.42 -38.32 -67.80
C LYS A 219 59.26 -38.20 -69.32
N ASP A 220 58.39 -37.31 -69.79
CA ASP A 220 58.21 -37.05 -71.23
C ASP A 220 59.47 -36.42 -71.85
N LYS A 221 60.17 -35.52 -71.13
CA LYS A 221 61.48 -34.99 -71.55
C LYS A 221 62.52 -36.09 -71.63
N GLU A 222 62.70 -36.91 -70.59
CA GLU A 222 63.64 -38.03 -70.60
C GLU A 222 63.34 -39.03 -71.72
N LEU A 223 62.05 -39.29 -71.98
CA LEU A 223 61.63 -40.21 -73.03
C LEU A 223 61.87 -39.62 -74.43
N THR A 224 61.69 -38.32 -74.61
CA THR A 224 62.04 -37.64 -75.87
C THR A 224 63.56 -37.59 -76.07
N GLU A 225 64.35 -37.29 -75.05
CA GLU A 225 65.82 -37.34 -75.10
C GLU A 225 66.33 -38.75 -75.43
N ARG A 226 65.81 -39.79 -74.78
CA ARG A 226 66.15 -41.20 -75.10
C ARG A 226 65.76 -41.56 -76.54
N LYS A 227 64.58 -41.15 -77.01
CA LYS A 227 64.15 -41.34 -78.41
C LYS A 227 65.10 -40.63 -79.37
N GLN A 228 65.49 -39.38 -79.09
CA GLN A 228 66.44 -38.63 -79.90
C GLN A 228 67.83 -39.27 -79.91
N TYR A 229 68.30 -39.79 -78.77
CA TYR A 229 69.56 -40.52 -78.68
C TYR A 229 69.55 -41.79 -79.52
N VAL A 230 68.47 -42.59 -79.40
CA VAL A 230 68.29 -43.81 -80.22
C VAL A 230 68.20 -43.45 -81.70
N GLN A 231 67.43 -42.42 -82.07
CA GLN A 231 67.33 -41.97 -83.46
C GLN A 231 68.68 -41.50 -84.00
N SER A 232 69.42 -40.71 -83.24
CA SER A 232 70.77 -40.26 -83.62
C SER A 232 71.73 -41.43 -83.78
N ARG A 233 71.62 -42.47 -82.95
CA ARG A 233 72.38 -43.71 -83.11
C ARG A 233 71.98 -44.44 -84.39
N ILE A 234 70.69 -44.63 -84.65
CA ILE A 234 70.20 -45.24 -85.90
C ILE A 234 70.73 -44.45 -87.11
N ASP A 235 70.64 -43.12 -87.10
CA ASP A 235 71.12 -42.28 -88.19
C ASP A 235 72.64 -42.37 -88.37
N GLN A 236 73.42 -42.45 -87.28
CA GLN A 236 74.86 -42.70 -87.33
C GLN A 236 75.17 -44.07 -87.92
N THR A 237 74.50 -45.13 -87.47
CA THR A 237 74.69 -46.49 -87.98
C THR A 237 74.29 -46.58 -89.45
N GLN A 238 73.19 -45.95 -89.86
CA GLN A 238 72.78 -45.86 -91.27
C GLN A 238 73.75 -45.06 -92.12
N LYS A 239 74.31 -43.96 -91.59
CA LYS A 239 75.37 -43.19 -92.28
C LYS A 239 76.65 -44.02 -92.42
N LEU A 240 77.03 -44.77 -91.39
CA LEU A 240 78.16 -45.70 -91.44
C LEU A 240 77.89 -46.82 -92.45
N GLU A 241 76.70 -47.41 -92.46
CA GLU A 241 76.30 -48.45 -93.42
C GLU A 241 76.27 -47.90 -94.85
N LYS A 242 75.76 -46.68 -95.07
CA LYS A 242 75.81 -46.00 -96.38
C LYS A 242 77.24 -45.70 -96.80
N ARG A 243 78.09 -45.25 -95.87
CA ARG A 243 79.52 -45.01 -96.14
C ARG A 243 80.25 -46.32 -96.41
N GLU A 244 79.95 -47.39 -95.70
CA GLU A 244 80.50 -48.73 -95.91
C GLU A 244 80.01 -49.31 -97.23
N LYS A 245 78.73 -49.15 -97.60
CA LYS A 245 78.22 -49.52 -98.92
C LYS A 245 78.92 -48.72 -100.02
N LEU A 246 79.08 -47.41 -99.86
CA LEU A 246 79.83 -46.57 -100.80
C LEU A 246 81.31 -46.97 -100.85
N ARG A 247 81.92 -47.29 -99.70
CA ARG A 247 83.29 -47.79 -99.62
C ARG A 247 83.40 -49.17 -100.23
N ARG A 248 82.40 -50.03 -100.14
CA ARG A 248 82.38 -51.37 -100.73
C ARG A 248 82.14 -51.30 -102.22
N THR A 249 81.35 -50.34 -102.71
CA THR A 249 81.26 -50.04 -104.16
C THR A 249 82.55 -49.39 -104.66
N GLN A 250 83.15 -48.47 -103.90
CA GLN A 250 84.44 -47.86 -104.22
C GLN A 250 85.60 -48.85 -104.05
N GLU A 251 85.53 -49.83 -103.15
CA GLU A 251 86.50 -50.90 -102.95
C GLU A 251 86.30 -51.98 -104.01
N LEU A 252 85.09 -52.22 -104.53
CA LEU A 252 84.89 -53.01 -105.75
C LEU A 252 85.45 -52.27 -106.99
N GLU A 253 85.28 -50.95 -107.06
CA GLU A 253 85.88 -50.09 -108.10
C GLU A 253 87.40 -49.88 -107.91
N SER A 254 87.91 -49.95 -106.68
CA SER A 254 89.33 -49.78 -106.34
C SER A 254 90.07 -51.10 -106.25
N LEU A 255 89.43 -52.24 -105.99
CA LEU A 255 90.00 -53.57 -106.23
C LEU A 255 90.19 -53.82 -107.73
N GLN A 256 89.46 -53.10 -108.59
CA GLN A 256 89.76 -52.99 -110.02
C GLN A 256 90.87 -51.97 -110.36
N ARG A 257 91.32 -51.12 -109.41
CA ARG A 257 92.32 -50.06 -109.62
C ARG A 257 93.54 -50.07 -108.68
N ALA A 258 93.62 -51.00 -107.72
CA ALA A 258 94.63 -51.06 -106.67
C ALA A 258 95.36 -52.43 -106.66
N GLU A 259 95.66 -52.93 -107.86
CA GLU A 259 96.80 -53.83 -108.09
C GLU A 259 98.08 -53.03 -108.41
N GLU A 260 98.02 -51.70 -108.30
CA GLU A 260 99.18 -50.80 -108.44
C GLU A 260 99.46 -50.05 -107.13
N GLU A 261 100.62 -50.39 -106.59
CA GLU A 261 101.49 -49.59 -105.72
C GLU A 261 101.37 -49.65 -104.20
N LYS A 262 102.59 -49.72 -103.63
CA LYS A 262 103.02 -50.24 -102.34
C LYS A 262 103.68 -49.10 -101.56
N GLN A 263 103.59 -49.21 -100.23
CA GLN A 263 104.58 -48.78 -99.21
C GLN A 263 104.83 -47.28 -98.97
N LYS A 264 104.79 -46.88 -97.68
CA LYS A 264 105.95 -46.53 -96.80
C LYS A 264 105.45 -45.77 -95.56
N ALA A 265 105.78 -46.27 -94.35
CA ALA A 265 106.82 -45.78 -93.42
C ALA A 265 106.37 -44.53 -92.61
N GLY A 266 106.61 -44.33 -91.32
CA GLY A 266 107.57 -44.88 -90.36
C GLY A 266 108.21 -43.72 -89.56
N GLY A 267 108.50 -43.91 -88.26
CA GLY A 267 109.38 -43.04 -87.42
C GLY A 267 108.69 -41.83 -86.75
N ASN A 268 109.15 -41.27 -85.61
CA ASN A 268 110.44 -41.40 -84.91
C ASN A 268 110.38 -40.89 -83.46
N GLN A 269 111.33 -41.35 -82.65
CA GLN A 269 111.73 -40.87 -81.32
C GLN A 269 112.56 -39.57 -81.36
N PHE A 270 112.81 -39.04 -80.14
CA PHE A 270 113.85 -38.09 -79.70
C PHE A 270 113.52 -36.58 -79.76
N ASP A 271 113.32 -35.96 -78.58
CA ASP A 271 114.19 -34.85 -78.15
C ASP A 271 114.01 -34.57 -76.63
N GLN A 272 115.09 -34.74 -75.87
CA GLN A 272 115.18 -34.50 -74.43
C GLN A 272 116.50 -33.78 -74.18
N SER A 273 116.50 -32.45 -74.07
CA SER A 273 117.63 -31.70 -73.48
C SER A 273 117.40 -30.19 -73.24
N ILE A 274 116.16 -29.69 -73.10
CA ILE A 274 115.90 -28.24 -72.83
C ILE A 274 114.99 -27.97 -71.60
N THR A 275 114.52 -29.01 -70.90
CA THR A 275 113.44 -28.86 -69.89
C THR A 275 113.92 -28.74 -68.44
N GLN A 276 115.23 -28.74 -68.16
CA GLN A 276 115.71 -29.03 -66.80
C GLN A 276 115.92 -27.80 -65.89
N GLN A 277 116.03 -26.58 -66.43
CA GLN A 277 116.20 -25.36 -65.60
C GLN A 277 114.90 -24.58 -65.32
N ARG A 278 113.85 -24.79 -66.13
CA ARG A 278 112.52 -24.20 -65.86
C ARG A 278 111.74 -24.98 -64.79
N SER A 279 112.18 -26.21 -64.51
CA SER A 279 111.58 -27.10 -63.53
C SER A 279 111.88 -26.72 -62.09
N GLU A 280 113.01 -26.08 -61.78
CA GLU A 280 113.42 -25.86 -60.38
C GLU A 280 112.62 -24.75 -59.69
N GLU A 281 112.35 -23.63 -60.36
CA GLU A 281 111.48 -22.56 -59.82
C GLU A 281 110.01 -23.01 -59.71
N GLU A 282 109.55 -23.87 -60.62
CA GLU A 282 108.22 -24.49 -60.55
C GLU A 282 108.16 -25.54 -59.42
N GLN A 283 109.26 -26.26 -59.17
CA GLN A 283 109.37 -27.24 -58.10
C GLN A 283 109.40 -26.59 -56.71
N GLU A 284 110.06 -25.44 -56.54
CA GLU A 284 110.07 -24.73 -55.26
C GLU A 284 108.67 -24.18 -54.90
N LYS A 285 107.92 -23.67 -55.89
CA LYS A 285 106.51 -23.27 -55.69
C LYS A 285 105.63 -24.48 -55.39
N LEU A 286 105.83 -25.60 -56.10
CA LEU A 286 105.15 -26.86 -55.81
C LEU A 286 105.44 -27.35 -54.39
N ASN A 287 106.68 -27.27 -53.91
CA ASN A 287 107.07 -27.65 -52.56
C ASN A 287 106.41 -26.74 -51.50
N GLN A 288 106.33 -25.42 -51.76
CA GLN A 288 105.63 -24.49 -50.87
C GLN A 288 104.12 -24.77 -50.80
N TYR A 289 103.49 -25.03 -51.93
CA TYR A 289 102.08 -25.44 -51.97
C TYR A 289 101.88 -26.80 -51.30
N GLU A 290 102.77 -27.77 -51.51
CA GLU A 290 102.71 -29.09 -50.89
C GLU A 290 102.86 -29.00 -49.36
N GLU A 291 103.76 -28.14 -48.85
CA GLU A 291 103.91 -27.92 -47.41
C GLU A 291 102.67 -27.23 -46.81
N ALA A 292 102.09 -26.25 -47.51
CA ALA A 292 100.84 -25.61 -47.10
C ALA A 292 99.66 -26.61 -47.11
N PHE A 293 99.57 -27.47 -48.14
CA PHE A 293 98.58 -28.53 -48.21
C PHE A 293 98.79 -29.59 -47.14
N ARG A 294 100.04 -29.92 -46.78
CA ARG A 294 100.34 -30.86 -45.69
C ARG A 294 99.87 -30.33 -44.34
N LYS A 295 100.07 -29.03 -44.08
CA LYS A 295 99.54 -28.36 -42.88
C LYS A 295 98.00 -28.35 -42.85
N ILE A 296 97.35 -28.10 -43.98
CA ILE A 296 95.88 -28.17 -44.09
C ILE A 296 95.39 -29.62 -43.89
N LYS A 297 96.07 -30.60 -44.47
CA LYS A 297 95.77 -32.03 -44.35
C LYS A 297 95.87 -32.51 -42.90
N GLU A 298 96.89 -32.05 -42.18
CA GLU A 298 97.10 -32.35 -40.76
C GLU A 298 96.07 -31.67 -39.86
N ALA A 299 95.73 -30.40 -40.15
CA ALA A 299 94.72 -29.65 -39.37
C ALA A 299 93.27 -30.13 -39.61
N THR A 300 92.96 -30.61 -40.82
CA THR A 300 91.63 -31.11 -41.19
C THR A 300 91.47 -32.61 -40.98
N GLY A 301 92.57 -33.37 -40.83
CA GLY A 301 92.58 -34.81 -40.56
C GLY A 301 92.12 -35.68 -41.74
N VAL A 302 92.14 -35.15 -42.96
CA VAL A 302 91.57 -35.79 -44.16
C VAL A 302 92.68 -36.31 -45.08
N SER A 303 92.52 -37.50 -45.67
CA SER A 303 93.62 -38.16 -46.41
C SER A 303 93.73 -37.78 -47.89
N ASP A 304 92.66 -37.24 -48.49
CA ASP A 304 92.58 -36.89 -49.91
C ASP A 304 92.31 -35.38 -50.10
N VAL A 305 93.00 -34.77 -51.06
CA VAL A 305 92.89 -33.34 -51.39
C VAL A 305 91.48 -33.00 -51.86
N GLN A 306 90.85 -33.91 -52.62
CA GLN A 306 89.51 -33.69 -53.12
C GLN A 306 88.46 -33.69 -51.98
N GLU A 307 88.69 -34.48 -50.93
CA GLU A 307 87.82 -34.54 -49.76
C GLU A 307 87.96 -33.28 -48.88
N VAL A 308 89.16 -32.69 -48.80
CA VAL A 308 89.38 -31.38 -48.16
C VAL A 308 88.59 -30.29 -48.89
N ILE A 309 88.68 -30.23 -50.22
CA ILE A 309 87.95 -29.23 -51.03
C ILE A 309 86.44 -29.42 -50.85
N GLN A 310 85.94 -30.65 -50.88
CA GLN A 310 84.52 -30.92 -50.72
C GLN A 310 84.00 -30.60 -49.31
N LYS A 311 84.80 -30.85 -48.26
CA LYS A 311 84.47 -30.41 -46.89
C LYS A 311 84.48 -28.90 -46.75
N PHE A 312 85.43 -28.20 -47.37
CA PHE A 312 85.44 -26.73 -47.36
C PHE A 312 84.21 -26.15 -48.07
N ILE A 313 83.85 -26.67 -49.25
CA ILE A 313 82.67 -26.20 -50.00
C ILE A 313 81.38 -26.48 -49.20
N THR A 314 81.22 -27.70 -48.69
CA THR A 314 80.02 -28.06 -47.90
C THR A 314 79.97 -27.32 -46.56
N GLN A 315 81.11 -27.01 -45.95
CA GLN A 315 81.18 -26.18 -44.74
C GLN A 315 80.85 -24.72 -45.05
N GLU A 316 81.27 -24.19 -46.19
CA GLU A 316 80.92 -22.84 -46.63
C GLU A 316 79.42 -22.74 -46.97
N ASP A 317 78.86 -23.74 -47.65
CA ASP A 317 77.43 -23.81 -47.97
C ASP A 317 76.57 -23.94 -46.71
N THR A 318 76.97 -24.79 -45.76
CA THR A 318 76.28 -24.91 -44.46
C THR A 318 76.41 -23.65 -43.62
N HIS A 319 77.57 -22.99 -43.62
CA HIS A 319 77.75 -21.70 -42.97
C HIS A 319 76.86 -20.63 -43.61
N ARG A 320 76.81 -20.55 -44.95
CA ARG A 320 75.97 -19.61 -45.68
C ARG A 320 74.48 -19.84 -45.39
N SER A 321 74.04 -21.10 -45.38
CA SER A 321 72.67 -21.48 -45.03
C SER A 321 72.32 -21.15 -43.57
N LEU A 322 73.24 -21.36 -42.62
CA LEU A 322 73.05 -20.96 -41.21
C LEU A 322 72.97 -19.45 -41.03
N VAL A 323 73.79 -18.69 -41.76
CA VAL A 323 73.75 -17.21 -41.77
C VAL A 323 72.43 -16.71 -42.37
N GLU A 324 71.94 -17.37 -43.41
CA GLU A 324 70.65 -17.02 -44.03
C GLU A 324 69.48 -17.35 -43.08
N MET A 325 69.46 -18.53 -42.47
CA MET A 325 68.45 -18.90 -41.47
C MET A 325 68.48 -18.00 -40.22
N THR A 326 69.67 -17.59 -39.75
CA THR A 326 69.76 -16.64 -38.62
C THR A 326 69.21 -15.27 -39.00
N LYS A 327 69.51 -14.79 -40.21
CA LYS A 327 68.94 -13.54 -40.72
C LYS A 327 67.42 -13.61 -40.91
N GLU A 328 66.90 -14.73 -41.42
CA GLU A 328 65.46 -14.97 -41.51
C GLU A 328 64.79 -15.05 -40.13
N ALA A 329 65.42 -15.69 -39.16
CA ALA A 329 64.92 -15.75 -37.79
C ALA A 329 64.92 -14.35 -37.12
N GLU A 330 65.98 -13.56 -37.31
CA GLU A 330 66.08 -12.18 -36.82
C GLU A 330 64.98 -11.30 -37.43
N THR A 331 64.81 -11.32 -38.75
CA THR A 331 63.75 -10.56 -39.42
C THR A 331 62.35 -10.98 -38.97
N LYS A 332 62.12 -12.27 -38.69
CA LYS A 332 60.86 -12.77 -38.16
C LYS A 332 60.62 -12.33 -36.71
N ILE A 333 61.66 -12.28 -35.87
CA ILE A 333 61.59 -11.74 -34.51
C ILE A 333 61.22 -10.26 -34.55
N ASP A 334 61.83 -9.48 -35.45
CA ASP A 334 61.54 -8.06 -35.60
C ASP A 334 60.11 -7.81 -36.08
N GLN A 335 59.61 -8.59 -37.05
CA GLN A 335 58.22 -8.53 -37.50
C GLN A 335 57.24 -8.85 -36.36
N LEU A 336 57.48 -9.94 -35.61
CA LEU A 336 56.62 -10.33 -34.48
C LEU A 336 56.67 -9.30 -33.35
N ASN A 337 57.81 -8.65 -33.10
CA ASN A 337 57.92 -7.57 -32.12
C ASN A 337 57.18 -6.31 -32.58
N ALA A 338 57.24 -5.98 -33.86
CA ALA A 338 56.46 -4.88 -34.43
C ALA A 338 54.96 -5.14 -34.30
N GLU A 339 54.49 -6.33 -34.68
CA GLU A 339 53.09 -6.74 -34.57
C GLU A 339 52.61 -6.77 -33.11
N LYS A 340 53.44 -7.28 -32.19
CA LYS A 340 53.18 -7.24 -30.75
C LYS A 340 53.04 -5.81 -30.22
N ASN A 341 53.88 -4.89 -30.67
CA ASN A 341 53.80 -3.48 -30.27
C ASN A 341 52.57 -2.79 -30.86
N GLU A 342 52.21 -3.10 -32.11
CA GLU A 342 50.99 -2.60 -32.74
C GLU A 342 49.73 -3.13 -32.02
N LEU A 343 49.68 -4.42 -31.71
CA LEU A 343 48.60 -5.03 -30.92
C LEU A 343 48.53 -4.45 -29.50
N LYS A 344 49.67 -4.22 -28.84
CA LYS A 344 49.70 -3.54 -27.54
C LYS A 344 49.15 -2.12 -27.64
N SER A 345 49.55 -1.36 -28.67
CA SER A 345 49.05 -0.01 -28.90
C SER A 345 47.54 -0.03 -29.15
N LYS A 346 47.02 -0.98 -29.95
CA LYS A 346 45.57 -1.16 -30.16
C LYS A 346 44.84 -1.57 -28.90
N VAL A 347 45.45 -2.37 -28.03
CA VAL A 347 44.87 -2.74 -26.73
C VAL A 347 44.86 -1.56 -25.77
N GLU A 348 45.93 -0.77 -25.73
CA GLU A 348 45.96 0.46 -24.94
C GLU A 348 44.96 1.47 -25.48
N GLU A 349 44.91 1.66 -26.80
CA GLU A 349 43.91 2.48 -27.45
C GLU A 349 42.51 1.96 -27.12
N LEU A 350 42.18 0.68 -27.26
CA LEU A 350 40.87 0.16 -26.86
C LEU A 350 40.58 0.31 -25.35
N LYS A 351 41.59 0.19 -24.49
CA LYS A 351 41.47 0.39 -23.04
C LYS A 351 41.24 1.85 -22.65
N TYR A 352 41.70 2.81 -23.45
CA TYR A 352 41.67 4.24 -23.13
C TYR A 352 40.79 5.09 -24.08
N SER A 353 40.47 4.59 -25.27
CA SER A 353 39.60 5.16 -26.31
C SER A 353 38.23 4.48 -26.36
N GLY A 354 38.07 3.36 -25.65
CA GLY A 354 36.77 2.82 -25.26
C GLY A 354 36.03 3.84 -24.39
N SER A 355 35.27 4.69 -25.06
CA SER A 355 34.25 5.58 -24.51
C SER A 355 33.56 5.00 -23.27
N GLY A 356 33.81 5.59 -22.09
CA GLY A 356 32.93 5.49 -20.92
C GLY A 356 33.42 4.70 -19.70
N GLN A 357 34.62 4.11 -19.66
CA GLN A 357 34.98 3.22 -18.53
C GLN A 357 35.29 3.93 -17.20
N LEU A 358 35.67 5.21 -17.19
CA LEU A 358 35.80 5.99 -15.95
C LEU A 358 34.44 6.37 -15.34
N GLY A 359 33.39 6.48 -16.17
CA GLY A 359 32.01 6.64 -15.71
C GLY A 359 31.39 5.29 -15.32
N SER A 360 31.60 4.25 -16.13
CA SER A 360 31.02 2.93 -15.90
C SER A 360 31.48 2.29 -14.60
N ARG A 361 32.75 2.46 -14.19
CA ARG A 361 33.20 1.93 -12.89
C ARG A 361 32.62 2.71 -11.71
N ARG A 362 32.52 4.03 -11.81
CA ARG A 362 31.92 4.87 -10.77
C ARG A 362 30.41 4.63 -10.63
N ILE A 363 29.72 4.43 -11.75
CA ILE A 363 28.30 4.06 -11.79
C ILE A 363 28.10 2.66 -11.21
N VAL A 364 29.01 1.71 -11.49
CA VAL A 364 28.98 0.38 -10.87
C VAL A 364 29.22 0.49 -9.36
N ASP A 365 30.22 1.26 -8.92
CA ASP A 365 30.48 1.49 -7.49
C ASP A 365 29.26 2.17 -6.82
N GLU A 366 28.60 3.13 -7.47
CA GLU A 366 27.38 3.79 -6.98
C GLU A 366 26.18 2.82 -6.91
N PHE A 367 26.02 1.93 -7.89
CA PHE A 367 25.00 0.88 -7.84
C PHE A 367 25.31 -0.20 -6.80
N GLU A 368 26.58 -0.53 -6.59
CA GLU A 368 27.01 -1.43 -5.51
C GLU A 368 26.72 -0.80 -4.15
N THR A 369 26.98 0.50 -3.96
CA THR A 369 26.62 1.19 -2.71
C THR A 369 25.11 1.20 -2.51
N HIS A 370 24.32 1.56 -3.52
CA HIS A 370 22.85 1.53 -3.42
C HIS A 370 22.30 0.13 -3.18
N LEU A 371 22.92 -0.91 -3.76
CA LEU A 371 22.55 -2.30 -3.50
C LEU A 371 22.82 -2.66 -2.03
N THR A 372 23.97 -2.28 -1.48
CA THR A 372 24.30 -2.56 -0.08
C THR A 372 23.40 -1.80 0.90
N GLU A 373 23.06 -0.54 0.60
CA GLU A 373 22.12 0.27 1.39
C GLU A 373 20.71 -0.33 1.35
N ALA A 374 20.23 -0.70 0.16
CA ALA A 374 18.92 -1.34 0.01
C ALA A 374 18.87 -2.70 0.72
N GLN A 375 19.95 -3.49 0.66
CA GLN A 375 20.08 -4.75 1.41
C GLN A 375 20.03 -4.50 2.92
N HIS A 376 20.78 -3.51 3.42
CA HIS A 376 20.79 -3.17 4.83
C HIS A 376 19.41 -2.68 5.32
N GLN A 377 18.71 -1.89 4.51
CA GLN A 377 17.36 -1.44 4.82
C GLN A 377 16.34 -2.59 4.81
N CYS A 378 16.47 -3.52 3.86
CA CYS A 378 15.68 -4.75 3.84
C CYS A 378 15.91 -5.59 5.10
N ASP A 379 17.16 -5.75 5.53
CA ASP A 379 17.50 -6.50 6.73
C ASP A 379 16.99 -5.82 8.02
N LYS A 380 17.12 -4.50 8.12
CA LYS A 380 16.51 -3.71 9.21
C LYS A 380 14.99 -3.89 9.26
N ASN A 381 14.31 -3.79 8.12
CA ASN A 381 12.87 -3.98 8.02
C ASN A 381 12.45 -5.43 8.34
N ARG A 382 13.25 -6.42 7.90
CA ARG A 382 13.04 -7.82 8.25
C ARG A 382 13.14 -8.06 9.75
N GLN A 383 14.13 -7.48 10.43
CA GLN A 383 14.27 -7.58 11.87
C GLN A 383 13.13 -6.88 12.62
N LYS A 384 12.69 -5.70 12.15
CA LYS A 384 11.50 -5.00 12.69
C LYS A 384 10.25 -5.89 12.55
N TYR A 385 10.02 -6.47 11.36
CA TYR A 385 8.90 -7.37 11.11
C TYR A 385 8.96 -8.61 12.00
N GLU A 386 10.13 -9.23 12.16
CA GLU A 386 10.30 -10.41 13.02
C GLU A 386 9.99 -10.09 14.49
N ARG A 387 10.40 -8.90 14.98
CA ARG A 387 10.04 -8.42 16.32
C ARG A 387 8.53 -8.23 16.47
N VAL A 388 7.88 -7.53 15.54
CA VAL A 388 6.43 -7.30 15.57
C VAL A 388 5.67 -8.62 15.46
N ALA A 389 6.10 -9.54 14.59
CA ALA A 389 5.50 -10.86 14.46
C ALA A 389 5.57 -11.66 15.77
N LYS A 390 6.71 -11.63 16.48
CA LYS A 390 6.83 -12.24 17.82
C LYS A 390 5.86 -11.61 18.83
N ILE A 391 5.71 -10.29 18.83
CA ILE A 391 4.74 -9.59 19.70
C ILE A 391 3.32 -10.04 19.35
N VAL A 392 2.94 -10.07 18.07
CA VAL A 392 1.60 -10.51 17.64
C VAL A 392 1.32 -11.96 18.03
N ILE A 393 2.30 -12.87 17.90
CA ILE A 393 2.15 -14.26 18.36
C ILE A 393 1.91 -14.31 19.87
N ASN A 394 2.67 -13.54 20.65
CA ASN A 394 2.50 -13.48 22.11
C ASN A 394 1.13 -12.89 22.51
N VAL A 395 0.67 -11.86 21.81
CA VAL A 395 -0.66 -11.26 22.03
C VAL A 395 -1.76 -12.26 21.70
N LYS A 396 -1.67 -12.96 20.57
CA LYS A 396 -2.63 -14.02 20.21
C LYS A 396 -2.71 -15.12 21.27
N ALA A 397 -1.56 -15.62 21.73
CA ALA A 397 -1.50 -16.62 22.79
C ALA A 397 -2.07 -16.09 24.13
N GLY A 398 -1.84 -14.81 24.44
CA GLY A 398 -2.41 -14.14 25.63
C GLY A 398 -3.93 -14.02 25.56
N ILE A 399 -4.47 -13.63 24.39
CA ILE A 399 -5.91 -13.52 24.14
C ILE A 399 -6.57 -14.90 24.18
N GLU A 400 -5.96 -15.92 23.57
CA GLU A 400 -6.44 -17.30 23.62
C GLU A 400 -6.53 -17.81 25.07
N HIS A 401 -5.48 -17.58 25.87
CA HIS A 401 -5.49 -17.96 27.28
C HIS A 401 -6.52 -17.16 28.10
N LEU A 402 -6.74 -15.87 27.79
CA LEU A 402 -7.80 -15.08 28.43
C LEU A 402 -9.19 -15.61 28.07
N TYR A 403 -9.42 -15.91 26.79
CA TYR A 403 -10.66 -16.46 26.28
C TYR A 403 -10.97 -17.83 26.90
N ASP A 404 -9.97 -18.71 27.02
CA ASP A 404 -10.09 -20.00 27.69
C ASP A 404 -10.47 -19.84 29.17
N LYS A 405 -9.86 -18.89 29.89
CA LYS A 405 -10.24 -18.62 31.29
C LYS A 405 -11.65 -18.06 31.43
N LEU A 406 -12.08 -17.22 30.49
CA LEU A 406 -13.44 -16.66 30.46
C LEU A 406 -14.49 -17.63 29.91
N SER A 407 -14.07 -18.76 29.32
CA SER A 407 -14.98 -19.80 28.82
C SER A 407 -15.73 -20.54 29.94
N ILE A 408 -15.20 -20.51 31.16
CA ILE A 408 -15.82 -21.07 32.37
C ILE A 408 -17.12 -20.31 32.71
N PHE A 409 -17.21 -19.03 32.35
CA PHE A 409 -18.40 -18.22 32.51
C PHE A 409 -19.36 -18.44 31.34
N LYS A 410 -20.52 -19.06 31.62
CA LYS A 410 -21.55 -19.33 30.61
C LYS A 410 -22.28 -18.03 30.24
N SER A 411 -21.82 -17.41 29.16
CA SER A 411 -22.54 -16.35 28.45
C SER A 411 -23.11 -16.94 27.14
N ASP A 412 -24.27 -16.46 26.69
CA ASP A 412 -24.95 -16.86 25.43
C ASP A 412 -24.18 -16.44 24.15
N MET A 413 -22.91 -16.05 24.26
CA MET A 413 -22.07 -15.65 23.13
C MET A 413 -21.53 -16.86 22.35
N GLN A 414 -21.60 -16.78 21.02
CA GLN A 414 -21.11 -17.81 20.10
C GLN A 414 -19.62 -18.10 20.32
N GLN A 415 -19.30 -19.38 20.42
CA GLN A 415 -17.94 -19.88 20.58
C GLN A 415 -17.19 -19.74 19.24
N MET A 416 -16.23 -18.82 19.16
CA MET A 416 -15.40 -18.59 17.97
C MET A 416 -14.03 -19.24 18.12
N SER A 417 -13.44 -19.70 17.02
CA SER A 417 -12.08 -20.24 16.97
C SER A 417 -11.07 -19.11 16.69
N MET A 418 -9.90 -19.18 17.33
CA MET A 418 -8.81 -18.22 17.14
C MET A 418 -8.21 -18.35 15.73
N SER A 419 -8.32 -17.29 14.94
CA SER A 419 -7.69 -17.10 13.64
C SER A 419 -7.21 -15.65 13.51
N ASP A 420 -6.34 -15.37 12.54
CA ASP A 420 -5.77 -14.03 12.31
C ASP A 420 -6.83 -12.95 12.06
N GLU A 421 -7.99 -13.32 11.52
CA GLU A 421 -9.11 -12.41 11.28
C GLU A 421 -10.02 -12.27 12.52
N THR A 422 -10.11 -13.31 13.36
CA THR A 422 -11.04 -13.35 14.50
C THR A 422 -10.41 -12.90 15.83
N VAL A 423 -9.10 -12.63 15.89
CA VAL A 423 -8.38 -12.19 17.11
C VAL A 423 -9.05 -10.99 17.77
N VAL A 424 -9.42 -9.99 16.96
CA VAL A 424 -10.02 -8.74 17.45
C VAL A 424 -11.43 -8.99 17.99
N ASP A 425 -12.20 -9.85 17.32
CA ASP A 425 -13.57 -10.16 17.73
C ASP A 425 -13.60 -11.02 19.01
N ILE A 426 -12.63 -11.94 19.16
CA ILE A 426 -12.47 -12.73 20.39
C ILE A 426 -12.03 -11.83 21.55
N LEU A 427 -11.16 -10.84 21.31
CA LEU A 427 -10.79 -9.85 22.32
C LEU A 427 -12.01 -9.00 22.77
N LYS A 428 -12.85 -8.55 21.84
CA LYS A 428 -14.11 -7.84 22.16
C LYS A 428 -15.08 -8.70 22.96
N GLN A 429 -15.15 -10.00 22.67
CA GLN A 429 -15.94 -10.93 23.48
C GLN A 429 -15.36 -11.12 24.88
N CYS A 430 -14.04 -11.19 25.01
CA CYS A 430 -13.38 -11.22 26.32
C CYS A 430 -13.68 -9.95 27.13
N GLU A 431 -13.61 -8.78 26.51
CA GLU A 431 -13.97 -7.49 27.12
C GLU A 431 -15.43 -7.46 27.59
N SER A 432 -16.37 -7.86 26.73
CA SER A 432 -17.80 -7.91 27.07
C SER A 432 -18.09 -8.85 28.24
N LYS A 433 -17.44 -10.04 28.27
CA LYS A 433 -17.57 -10.99 29.38
C LYS A 433 -16.96 -10.46 30.68
N LEU A 434 -15.81 -9.78 30.60
CA LEU A 434 -15.17 -9.15 31.76
C LEU A 434 -16.01 -8.00 32.32
N MET A 435 -16.65 -7.21 31.47
CA MET A 435 -17.55 -6.14 31.90
C MET A 435 -18.79 -6.69 32.63
N LEU A 436 -19.39 -7.78 32.12
CA LEU A 436 -20.50 -8.45 32.80
C LEU A 436 -20.07 -9.04 34.15
N LEU A 437 -18.90 -9.67 34.21
CA LEU A 437 -18.33 -10.18 35.46
C LEU A 437 -18.05 -9.05 36.46
N MET A 438 -17.59 -7.90 35.98
CA MET A 438 -17.32 -6.73 36.81
C MET A 438 -18.62 -6.13 37.37
N GLU A 439 -19.69 -6.08 36.57
CA GLU A 439 -21.02 -5.64 37.00
C GLU A 439 -21.65 -6.62 38.01
N GLU A 440 -21.48 -7.93 37.81
CA GLU A 440 -21.94 -8.96 38.75
C GLU A 440 -21.13 -8.98 40.06
N ALA A 441 -19.84 -8.64 39.99
CA ALA A 441 -18.97 -8.50 41.16
C ALA A 441 -19.15 -7.17 41.92
N MET A 442 -19.71 -6.12 41.29
CA MET A 442 -20.01 -4.82 41.91
C MET A 442 -21.51 -4.47 41.83
N PRO A 443 -22.34 -4.89 42.82
CA PRO A 443 -23.74 -4.47 42.87
C PRO A 443 -23.88 -2.96 43.16
N PRO A 444 -24.93 -2.29 42.64
CA PRO A 444 -25.14 -0.85 42.82
C PRO A 444 -25.57 -0.57 44.28
N GLY A 445 -24.58 -0.25 45.12
CA GLY A 445 -24.77 0.04 46.54
C GLY A 445 -23.53 -0.15 47.43
N GLY A 446 -22.47 -0.79 46.92
CA GLY A 446 -21.20 -0.96 47.65
C GLY A 446 -20.22 0.19 47.46
N ALA A 447 -20.59 1.43 47.77
CA ALA A 447 -19.61 2.51 47.87
C ALA A 447 -18.82 2.39 49.18
N SER A 448 -17.50 2.25 49.05
CA SER A 448 -16.46 2.59 50.04
C SER A 448 -16.49 1.90 51.42
N ALA A 449 -16.44 0.58 51.49
CA ALA A 449 -15.99 -0.12 52.70
C ALA A 449 -15.39 -1.48 52.34
N GLY A 450 -14.06 -1.55 52.17
CA GLY A 450 -13.39 -2.84 51.94
C GLY A 450 -12.06 -2.82 51.18
N LEU A 451 -11.47 -1.66 50.88
CA LEU A 451 -10.14 -1.58 50.24
C LEU A 451 -8.98 -1.42 51.24
N GLU A 452 -9.13 -1.94 52.47
CA GLU A 452 -8.04 -1.98 53.46
C GLU A 452 -7.80 -3.36 54.09
N ASP A 453 -8.54 -4.41 53.72
CA ASP A 453 -8.33 -5.75 54.30
C ASP A 453 -8.55 -6.89 53.29
N LEU A 454 -7.72 -6.91 52.25
CA LEU A 454 -7.33 -8.15 51.58
C LEU A 454 -5.84 -8.31 51.80
N GLY A 455 -5.50 -8.82 52.98
CA GLY A 455 -4.17 -9.25 53.33
C GLY A 455 -3.54 -10.06 52.19
N MET A 456 -2.24 -9.83 52.00
CA MET A 456 -1.40 -10.66 51.14
C MET A 456 -1.41 -12.10 51.65
N SER A 457 -2.43 -12.88 51.28
CA SER A 457 -2.35 -14.33 51.33
C SER A 457 -1.51 -14.76 50.15
N ASN A 458 -0.33 -15.30 50.42
CA ASN A 458 0.51 -16.02 49.48
C ASN A 458 -0.34 -17.02 48.69
N MET A 459 -0.77 -16.62 47.48
CA MET A 459 -1.28 -17.54 46.48
C MET A 459 -0.04 -18.19 45.86
N GLU A 460 0.26 -19.43 46.25
CA GLU A 460 1.28 -20.23 45.58
C GLU A 460 0.90 -20.40 44.10
N LEU A 461 1.71 -19.79 43.23
CA LEU A 461 1.49 -19.78 41.79
C LEU A 461 1.84 -21.17 41.21
N PRO A 462 1.01 -21.73 40.31
CA PRO A 462 1.32 -22.98 39.61
C PRO A 462 2.65 -22.91 38.83
N PRO A 463 3.41 -24.02 38.74
CA PRO A 463 4.77 -24.04 38.17
C PRO A 463 4.86 -23.65 36.68
N ASN A 464 3.75 -23.59 35.96
CA ASN A 464 3.68 -23.21 34.54
C ASN A 464 3.21 -21.77 34.30
N ASN A 465 3.58 -20.84 35.18
CA ASN A 465 3.28 -19.43 34.97
C ASN A 465 4.22 -18.82 33.91
N ARG A 466 3.74 -18.68 32.67
CA ARG A 466 4.42 -17.87 31.63
C ARG A 466 4.21 -16.38 31.95
N ARG A 467 4.97 -15.85 32.91
CA ARG A 467 5.14 -14.40 33.05
C ARG A 467 5.76 -13.86 31.77
N ILE A 468 5.04 -12.97 31.09
CA ILE A 468 5.58 -12.15 30.01
C ILE A 468 6.69 -11.30 30.64
N LYS A 469 7.95 -11.62 30.33
CA LYS A 469 9.06 -10.69 30.56
C LYS A 469 8.89 -9.58 29.53
N LEU A 470 8.22 -8.50 29.94
CA LEU A 470 8.42 -7.22 29.28
C LEU A 470 9.92 -6.91 29.37
N PRO A 471 10.57 -6.53 28.27
CA PRO A 471 11.93 -6.00 28.33
C PRO A 471 11.96 -4.92 29.40
N THR A 472 12.82 -5.09 30.40
CA THR A 472 13.13 -4.05 31.36
C THR A 472 13.90 -2.98 30.58
N SER A 473 13.52 -1.73 30.81
CA SER A 473 14.02 -0.49 30.21
C SER A 473 15.49 -0.21 30.57
N GLU A 474 16.37 -1.18 30.34
CA GLU A 474 17.82 -1.06 30.54
C GLU A 474 18.61 -1.40 29.25
N ASP A 475 17.92 -1.62 28.13
CA ASP A 475 18.53 -1.65 26.79
C ASP A 475 17.75 -0.75 25.81
N GLU A 476 17.15 0.32 26.36
CA GLU A 476 16.68 1.48 25.62
C GLU A 476 17.88 2.40 25.43
N GLY A 477 18.71 2.09 24.43
CA GLY A 477 19.42 3.14 23.72
C GLY A 477 18.36 3.96 22.99
N ASP A 478 17.97 5.08 23.59
CA ASP A 478 17.24 6.16 22.93
C ASP A 478 17.97 6.53 21.63
N GLU A 479 17.50 6.01 20.50
CA GLU A 479 17.55 6.76 19.25
C GLU A 479 16.15 7.35 19.09
N GLU A 480 16.06 8.62 19.48
CA GLU A 480 14.93 9.49 19.27
C GLU A 480 14.37 9.29 17.86
N LEU A 481 13.07 9.08 17.79
CA LEU A 481 12.28 9.24 16.57
C LEU A 481 12.31 10.73 16.20
N GLU A 482 13.37 11.19 15.55
CA GLU A 482 13.29 12.35 14.68
C GLU A 482 12.56 11.90 13.41
N ASP A 483 11.32 12.36 13.29
CA ASP A 483 10.65 12.46 12.01
C ASP A 483 11.56 13.29 11.09
N GLU A 484 12.27 12.65 10.17
CA GLU A 484 12.90 13.32 9.03
C GLU A 484 11.76 13.86 8.15
N GLU A 485 11.31 15.07 8.49
CA GLU A 485 10.70 15.99 7.54
C GLU A 485 11.63 16.10 6.33
N GLU A 486 11.04 16.03 5.14
CA GLU A 486 11.72 16.22 3.86
C GLU A 486 12.63 17.47 3.93
N GLU A 487 13.95 17.27 4.04
CA GLU A 487 14.92 18.35 3.97
C GLU A 487 14.80 19.04 2.60
N GLU A 488 14.20 20.24 2.60
CA GLU A 488 14.46 21.22 1.57
C GLU A 488 15.97 21.47 1.52
N GLU A 489 16.53 21.27 0.32
CA GLU A 489 17.94 21.40 -0.03
C GLU A 489 18.53 22.73 0.47
N ASP A 490 19.15 22.69 1.66
CA ASP A 490 19.70 23.87 2.32
C ASP A 490 20.95 24.34 1.55
N VAL A 491 20.81 25.51 0.91
CA VAL A 491 21.88 26.11 0.10
C VAL A 491 23.04 26.45 1.01
N LEU A 492 24.14 25.68 0.89
CA LEU A 492 25.37 25.85 1.69
C LEU A 492 25.82 27.31 1.78
N ASP A 493 25.83 27.84 3.01
CA ASP A 493 26.30 29.18 3.32
C ASP A 493 27.73 29.44 2.83
N ARG A 494 28.02 30.67 2.39
CA ARG A 494 29.32 31.05 1.79
C ARG A 494 30.52 30.71 2.68
N GLU A 495 30.35 30.71 3.99
CA GLU A 495 31.41 30.35 4.94
C GLU A 495 31.69 28.83 5.00
N THR A 496 30.67 27.99 4.84
CA THR A 496 30.81 26.53 4.84
C THR A 496 31.50 26.07 3.55
N VAL A 497 31.11 26.65 2.41
CA VAL A 497 31.79 26.44 1.12
C VAL A 497 33.26 26.85 1.19
N LYS A 498 33.56 27.99 1.83
CA LYS A 498 34.94 28.46 2.00
C LYS A 498 35.76 27.55 2.93
N LYS A 499 35.16 27.02 4.00
CA LYS A 499 35.81 26.03 4.88
C LYS A 499 36.08 24.72 4.15
N LEU A 500 35.10 24.18 3.42
CA LEU A 500 35.25 22.95 2.65
C LEU A 500 36.30 23.09 1.53
N ALA A 501 36.30 24.21 0.82
CA ALA A 501 37.34 24.53 -0.17
C ALA A 501 38.73 24.61 0.47
N SER A 502 38.85 25.24 1.65
CA SER A 502 40.13 25.31 2.36
C SER A 502 40.64 23.94 2.82
N ILE A 503 39.73 23.05 3.24
CA ILE A 503 40.04 21.68 3.64
C ILE A 503 40.49 20.86 2.42
N ALA A 504 39.81 21.02 1.27
CA ALA A 504 40.18 20.35 0.03
C ALA A 504 41.59 20.76 -0.45
N VAL A 505 41.89 22.07 -0.44
CA VAL A 505 43.22 22.61 -0.78
C VAL A 505 44.29 22.13 0.21
N ALA A 506 43.98 22.06 1.51
CA ALA A 506 44.89 21.51 2.51
C ALA A 506 45.17 20.00 2.30
N ARG A 507 44.18 19.25 1.83
CA ARG A 507 44.30 17.80 1.56
C ARG A 507 45.13 17.52 0.30
N GLU A 508 44.93 18.31 -0.76
CA GLU A 508 45.75 18.33 -1.98
C GLU A 508 47.21 18.68 -1.69
N THR A 509 47.46 19.76 -0.95
CA THR A 509 48.83 20.18 -0.60
C THR A 509 49.56 19.18 0.31
N LYS A 510 48.85 18.49 1.22
CA LYS A 510 49.41 17.37 1.99
C LYS A 510 49.75 16.16 1.12
N LYS A 511 48.93 15.83 0.10
CA LYS A 511 49.23 14.76 -0.87
C LYS A 511 50.46 15.09 -1.73
N LEU A 512 50.62 16.34 -2.17
CA LEU A 512 51.82 16.77 -2.91
C LEU A 512 53.12 16.69 -2.08
N LYS A 513 53.09 17.05 -0.78
CA LYS A 513 54.26 16.89 0.09
C LYS A 513 54.64 15.41 0.30
N LYS A 514 53.66 14.50 0.39
CA LYS A 514 53.92 13.04 0.49
C LYS A 514 54.54 12.46 -0.78
N ARG A 515 54.24 13.00 -1.97
CA ARG A 515 54.86 12.56 -3.24
C ARG A 515 56.31 13.03 -3.39
N LYS A 516 56.69 14.20 -2.88
CA LYS A 516 58.08 14.68 -2.90
C LYS A 516 59.02 13.94 -1.94
N GLY A 517 58.49 13.27 -0.91
CA GLY A 517 59.29 12.52 0.07
C GLY A 517 59.68 11.09 -0.37
N LYS A 518 59.08 10.54 -1.42
CA LYS A 518 59.34 9.16 -1.89
C LYS A 518 60.28 9.07 -3.11
N GLY A 519 60.97 10.17 -3.46
CA GLY A 519 61.91 10.25 -4.59
C GLY A 519 63.38 10.39 -4.19
N LYS A 520 63.72 10.12 -2.93
CA LYS A 520 65.11 10.05 -2.45
C LYS A 520 65.25 8.83 -1.54
N GLU A 521 65.40 7.67 -2.16
CA GLU A 521 66.13 6.52 -1.65
C GLU A 521 66.66 5.73 -2.84
#